data_AF-A0A9W9HHU5-F1
#
_entry.id   AF-A0A9W9HHU5-F1
#
_cell.length_a   1.000
_cell.length_b   1.000
_cell.length_c   1.000
_cell.angle_alpha   90.00
_cell.angle_beta   90.00
_cell.angle_gamma   90.00
#
_symmetry.space_group_name_H-M   'P 1'
#
loop_
_entity.id
_entity.type
_entity.pdbx_description
1 polymer ?
#
loop_
_entity_poly.entity_id
_entity_poly.type
_entity_poly.pdbx_seq_one_letter_code
_entity_poly.pdbx_strand_id
1 'polypeptide(L)'
;MLPWIQAIRIVQAIFGLIVLALTAYVVSTYSWWAYSSTVDFLLFLGCWTTFVAVPYLGAAPIFFPRLAHHYVIPAVEVITMIFWFAGFIALGAELPAPAYCHWSACSAMQATTVFGAFEWVLFAVTTYFAVVDLMNHRRSGETAQKTQHNAHLGV
;
A
#
# COMPACT_ATOMS: atom_id res chain seq x y z
N MET A 1 -12.17 5.39 14.15
CA MET A 1 -10.85 5.15 13.50
C MET A 1 -9.79 5.78 14.37
N LEU A 2 -8.68 5.09 14.62
CA LEU A 2 -7.61 5.65 15.44
C LEU A 2 -6.98 6.85 14.69
N PRO A 3 -6.81 8.03 15.31
CA PRO A 3 -6.36 9.24 14.62
C PRO A 3 -4.98 9.08 13.96
N TRP A 4 -4.12 8.21 14.49
CA TRP A 4 -2.81 7.92 13.91
C TRP A 4 -2.88 7.25 12.53
N ILE A 5 -3.96 6.52 12.21
CA ILE A 5 -4.06 5.81 10.93
C ILE A 5 -4.30 6.78 9.77
N GLN A 6 -5.02 7.88 10.02
CA GLN A 6 -5.24 8.94 9.03
C GLN A 6 -3.93 9.68 8.72
N ALA A 7 -3.10 9.93 9.73
CA ALA A 7 -1.77 10.49 9.52
C ALA A 7 -0.93 9.59 8.60
N ILE A 8 -0.94 8.27 8.83
CA ILE A 8 -0.24 7.32 7.94
C ILE A 8 -0.79 7.37 6.52
N ARG A 9 -2.11 7.47 6.32
CA ARG A 9 -2.69 7.61 4.96
C ARG A 9 -2.17 8.82 4.22
N ILE A 10 -2.03 9.95 4.92
CA ILE A 10 -1.49 11.17 4.31
C ILE A 10 -0.04 10.94 3.90
N VAL A 11 0.77 10.31 4.76
CA VAL A 11 2.17 9.98 4.43
C VAL A 11 2.24 9.02 3.24
N GLN A 12 1.41 7.98 3.20
CA GLN A 12 1.31 7.04 2.08
C GLN A 12 0.96 7.75 0.76
N ALA A 13 -0.01 8.68 0.79
CA ALA A 13 -0.35 9.47 -0.39
C ALA A 13 0.82 10.35 -0.87
N ILE A 14 1.56 10.96 0.06
CA ILE A 14 2.72 11.81 -0.26
C ILE A 14 3.84 10.98 -0.87
N PHE A 15 4.20 9.85 -0.27
CA PHE A 15 5.26 8.98 -0.77
C PHE A 15 4.87 8.35 -2.11
N GLY A 16 3.61 7.90 -2.28
CA GLY A 16 3.08 7.47 -3.57
C GLY A 16 3.17 8.56 -4.64
N LEU A 17 2.87 9.81 -4.28
CA LEU A 17 2.98 10.96 -5.19
C LEU A 17 4.44 11.29 -5.54
N ILE A 18 5.37 11.15 -4.60
CA ILE A 18 6.81 11.31 -4.85
C ILE A 18 7.28 10.26 -5.86
N VAL A 19 6.93 8.99 -5.65
CA VAL A 19 7.28 7.90 -6.57
C VAL A 19 6.66 8.12 -7.94
N LEU A 20 5.39 8.55 -8.01
CA LEU A 20 4.72 8.92 -9.25
C LEU A 20 5.51 10.01 -10.01
N ALA A 21 5.87 11.09 -9.33
CA ALA A 21 6.56 12.22 -9.95
C ALA A 21 7.97 11.82 -10.44
N LEU A 22 8.72 11.06 -9.65
CA LEU A 22 10.07 10.61 -10.00
C LEU A 22 10.04 9.63 -11.18
N THR A 23 9.13 8.67 -11.18
CA THR A 23 8.97 7.72 -12.28
C THR A 23 8.49 8.43 -13.55
N ALA A 24 7.51 9.33 -13.46
CA ALA A 24 7.07 10.15 -14.59
C ALA A 24 8.22 10.99 -15.18
N TYR A 25 9.09 11.56 -14.34
CA TYR A 25 10.28 12.25 -14.79
C TYR A 25 11.23 11.32 -15.59
N VAL A 26 11.53 10.13 -15.06
CA VAL A 26 12.37 9.13 -15.75
C VAL A 26 11.75 8.76 -17.10
N VAL A 27 10.45 8.44 -17.11
CA VAL A 27 9.67 8.13 -18.32
C VAL A 27 9.73 9.25 -19.36
N SER A 28 9.61 10.50 -18.94
CA SER A 28 9.67 11.65 -19.85
C SER A 28 11.06 11.91 -20.43
N THR A 29 12.11 11.45 -19.74
CA THR A 29 13.51 11.73 -20.09
C THR A 29 14.08 10.72 -21.08
N TYR A 30 13.61 9.46 -21.03
CA TYR A 30 14.07 8.39 -21.91
C TYR A 30 13.10 8.14 -23.05
N SER A 31 13.63 7.85 -24.24
CA SER A 31 12.81 7.47 -25.40
C SER A 31 12.29 6.03 -25.25
N TRP A 32 11.25 5.68 -26.01
CA TRP A 32 10.59 4.36 -26.04
C TRP A 32 11.54 3.15 -26.18
N TRP A 33 12.78 3.34 -26.61
CA TRP A 33 13.77 2.27 -26.82
C TRP A 33 14.66 1.96 -25.60
N ALA A 34 14.65 2.79 -24.55
CA ALA A 34 15.49 2.64 -23.36
C ALA A 34 14.68 2.33 -22.08
N TYR A 35 13.49 1.78 -22.28
CA TYR A 35 12.44 1.77 -21.27
C TYR A 35 12.45 0.49 -20.44
N SER A 36 12.46 0.61 -19.10
CA SER A 36 12.29 -0.53 -18.19
C SER A 36 10.83 -0.68 -17.77
N SER A 37 10.27 -1.88 -17.95
CA SER A 37 8.94 -2.25 -17.46
C SER A 37 8.79 -2.09 -15.94
N THR A 38 9.91 -2.09 -15.21
CA THR A 38 9.94 -1.90 -13.75
C THR A 38 9.61 -0.46 -13.36
N VAL A 39 10.04 0.53 -14.15
CA VAL A 39 9.71 1.94 -13.93
C VAL A 39 8.23 2.20 -14.19
N ASP A 40 7.66 1.61 -15.26
CA ASP A 40 6.22 1.70 -15.54
C ASP A 40 5.37 1.07 -14.44
N PHE A 41 5.82 -0.07 -13.89
CA PHE A 41 5.15 -0.70 -12.77
C PHE A 41 5.10 0.23 -11.54
N LEU A 42 6.22 0.86 -11.18
CA LEU A 42 6.25 1.81 -10.06
C LEU A 42 5.46 3.09 -10.35
N LEU A 43 5.40 3.55 -11.60
CA LEU A 43 4.52 4.63 -12.02
C LEU A 43 3.05 4.25 -11.79
N PHE A 44 2.65 3.05 -12.22
CA PHE A 44 1.34 2.50 -11.94
C PHE A 44 1.07 2.41 -10.44
N LEU A 45 2.04 1.98 -9.63
CA LEU A 45 1.89 1.93 -8.16
C LEU A 45 1.72 3.30 -7.52
N GLY A 46 2.45 4.31 -7.99
CA GLY A 46 2.23 5.70 -7.59
C GLY A 46 0.79 6.13 -7.89
N CYS A 47 0.31 5.91 -9.11
CA CYS A 47 -1.08 6.20 -9.49
C CYS A 47 -2.11 5.45 -8.63
N TRP A 48 -1.90 4.14 -8.47
CA TRP A 48 -2.76 3.25 -7.70
C TRP A 48 -2.86 3.72 -6.25
N THR A 49 -1.74 3.96 -5.59
CA THR A 49 -1.72 4.36 -4.18
C THR A 49 -2.32 5.74 -3.98
N THR A 50 -1.91 6.74 -4.76
CA THR A 50 -2.34 8.14 -4.56
C THR A 50 -3.81 8.35 -4.91
N PHE A 51 -4.31 7.74 -5.99
CA PHE A 51 -5.66 8.04 -6.51
C PHE A 51 -6.70 6.97 -6.19
N VAL A 52 -6.29 5.73 -5.91
CA VAL A 52 -7.23 4.61 -5.69
C VAL A 52 -7.16 4.08 -4.27
N ALA A 53 -6.01 3.53 -3.87
CA ALA A 53 -5.89 2.81 -2.60
C ALA A 53 -6.07 3.74 -1.39
N VAL A 54 -5.36 4.86 -1.30
CA VAL A 54 -5.47 5.76 -0.15
C VAL A 54 -6.87 6.40 -0.04
N PRO A 55 -7.46 6.96 -1.11
CA PRO A 55 -8.82 7.48 -1.05
C PRO A 55 -9.84 6.41 -0.64
N TYR A 56 -9.75 5.19 -1.18
CA TYR A 56 -10.61 4.08 -0.79
C TYR A 56 -10.45 3.71 0.69
N LEU A 57 -9.21 3.53 1.17
CA LEU A 57 -8.92 3.15 2.55
C LEU A 57 -9.25 4.25 3.57
N GLY A 58 -9.20 5.52 3.15
CA GLY A 58 -9.59 6.67 3.98
C GLY A 58 -11.10 6.91 4.04
N ALA A 59 -11.79 6.78 2.90
CA ALA A 59 -13.22 7.05 2.79
C ALA A 59 -14.09 5.89 3.28
N ALA A 60 -13.70 4.63 3.00
CA ALA A 60 -14.52 3.46 3.29
C ALA A 60 -15.03 3.39 4.73
N PRO A 61 -14.23 3.67 5.77
CA PRO A 61 -14.70 3.52 7.15
C PRO A 61 -15.48 4.75 7.66
N ILE A 62 -15.47 5.86 6.93
CA ILE A 62 -16.28 7.06 7.24
C ILE A 62 -17.69 6.90 6.66
N PHE A 63 -17.79 6.46 5.41
CA PHE A 63 -19.08 6.45 4.69
C PHE A 63 -19.86 5.13 4.84
N PHE A 64 -19.19 3.99 5.05
CA PHE A 64 -19.85 2.67 5.03
C PHE A 64 -19.41 1.72 6.16
N PRO A 65 -19.71 2.03 7.43
CA PRO A 65 -19.17 1.31 8.58
C PRO A 65 -19.75 -0.10 8.82
N ARG A 66 -20.84 -0.53 8.15
CA ARG A 66 -21.66 -1.62 8.69
C ARG A 66 -21.29 -3.06 8.31
N LEU A 67 -21.24 -3.53 7.05
CA LEU A 67 -21.28 -5.00 6.87
C LEU A 67 -20.47 -5.66 5.72
N ALA A 68 -19.93 -4.95 4.72
CA ALA A 68 -19.29 -5.60 3.57
C ALA A 68 -17.75 -5.42 3.44
N HIS A 69 -17.11 -4.54 4.22
CA HIS A 69 -15.71 -4.14 3.99
C HIS A 69 -14.65 -4.85 4.83
N HIS A 70 -15.04 -5.71 5.78
CA HIS A 70 -14.09 -6.37 6.70
C HIS A 70 -13.01 -7.18 5.99
N TYR A 71 -13.30 -7.74 4.81
CA TYR A 71 -12.31 -8.47 4.01
C TYR A 71 -11.67 -7.62 2.92
N VAL A 72 -12.40 -6.67 2.34
CA VAL A 72 -11.91 -5.88 1.20
C VAL A 72 -10.83 -4.89 1.64
N ILE A 73 -10.97 -4.26 2.80
CA ILE A 73 -9.97 -3.33 3.32
C ILE A 73 -8.62 -4.05 3.55
N PRO A 74 -8.56 -5.16 4.32
CA PRO A 74 -7.34 -5.93 4.45
C PRO A 74 -6.81 -6.49 3.13
N ALA A 75 -7.69 -6.88 2.19
CA ALA A 75 -7.25 -7.37 0.89
C ALA A 75 -6.52 -6.27 0.08
N VAL A 76 -7.08 -5.06 0.01
CA VAL A 76 -6.44 -3.92 -0.68
C VAL A 76 -5.11 -3.57 -0.04
N GLU A 77 -5.03 -3.61 1.30
CA GLU A 77 -3.78 -3.40 2.05
C GLU A 77 -2.71 -4.44 1.70
N VAL A 78 -3.04 -5.73 1.78
CA VAL A 78 -2.11 -6.84 1.49
C VAL A 78 -1.64 -6.79 0.04
N ILE A 79 -2.54 -6.57 -0.91
CA ILE A 79 -2.20 -6.49 -2.34
C ILE A 79 -1.26 -5.32 -2.58
N THR A 80 -1.59 -4.14 -2.03
CA THR A 80 -0.77 -2.94 -2.20
C THR A 80 0.60 -3.11 -1.53
N MET A 81 0.65 -3.73 -0.36
CA MET A 81 1.91 -4.11 0.31
C MET A 81 2.78 -5.01 -0.58
N ILE A 82 2.21 -6.09 -1.14
CA ILE A 82 2.96 -7.01 -2.01
C ILE A 82 3.47 -6.29 -3.26
N PHE A 83 2.65 -5.44 -3.85
CA PHE A 83 3.04 -4.68 -5.03
C PHE A 83 4.20 -3.73 -4.76
N TRP A 84 4.15 -2.96 -3.66
CA TRP A 84 5.27 -2.10 -3.27
C TRP A 84 6.54 -2.91 -3.01
N PHE A 85 6.43 -4.06 -2.32
CA PHE A 85 7.56 -4.97 -2.09
C PHE A 85 8.22 -5.39 -3.41
N ALA A 86 7.42 -5.87 -4.36
CA ALA A 86 7.92 -6.29 -5.66
C ALA A 86 8.55 -5.12 -6.43
N GLY A 87 7.91 -3.94 -6.41
CA GLY A 87 8.34 -2.78 -7.18
C GLY A 87 9.70 -2.25 -6.74
N PHE A 88 9.90 -1.99 -5.44
CA PHE A 88 11.17 -1.42 -4.97
C PHE A 88 12.32 -2.43 -5.08
N ILE A 89 12.08 -3.71 -4.85
CA ILE A 89 13.10 -4.76 -5.00
C ILE A 89 13.49 -4.92 -6.47
N ALA A 90 12.51 -4.97 -7.38
CA ALA A 90 12.78 -5.07 -8.81
C ALA A 90 13.61 -3.88 -9.30
N LEU A 91 13.23 -2.65 -8.93
CA LEU A 91 14.00 -1.47 -9.30
C LEU A 91 15.40 -1.51 -8.70
N GLY A 92 15.51 -1.84 -7.41
CA GLY A 92 16.81 -1.98 -6.74
C GLY A 92 17.74 -3.02 -7.39
N ALA A 93 17.20 -4.08 -7.97
CA ALA A 93 17.97 -5.09 -8.69
C ALA A 93 18.43 -4.64 -10.09
N GLU A 94 17.71 -3.70 -10.71
CA GLU A 94 18.08 -3.11 -12.01
C GLU A 94 19.10 -1.97 -11.88
N LEU A 95 19.20 -1.35 -10.71
CA LEU A 95 20.11 -0.22 -10.51
C LEU A 95 21.58 -0.66 -10.57
N PRO A 96 22.44 0.08 -11.29
CA PRO A 96 23.88 -0.11 -11.20
C PRO A 96 24.36 0.27 -9.79
N ALA A 97 25.54 -0.23 -9.41
CA ALA A 97 26.12 0.10 -8.11
C ALA A 97 26.18 1.64 -7.91
N PRO A 98 25.93 2.15 -6.68
CA PRO A 98 25.84 3.60 -6.43
C PRO A 98 27.05 4.41 -6.90
N ALA A 99 28.22 3.77 -6.94
CA ALA A 99 29.46 4.36 -7.43
C ALA A 99 29.45 4.73 -8.93
N TYR A 100 28.53 4.18 -9.71
CA TYR A 100 28.40 4.46 -11.15
C TYR A 100 27.15 5.30 -11.49
N CYS A 101 26.39 5.74 -10.49
CA CYS A 101 25.12 6.44 -10.64
C CYS A 101 25.30 7.95 -10.47
N HIS A 102 25.64 8.66 -11.55
CA HIS A 102 26.00 10.10 -11.49
C HIS A 102 25.07 11.04 -12.27
N TRP A 103 24.09 10.51 -13.00
CA TRP A 103 23.14 11.33 -13.76
C TRP A 103 21.79 11.42 -13.05
N SER A 104 21.04 12.49 -13.34
CA SER A 104 19.80 12.87 -12.64
C SER A 104 18.75 11.76 -12.60
N ALA A 105 18.56 11.05 -13.71
CA ALA A 105 17.61 9.96 -13.78
C ALA A 105 18.00 8.76 -12.89
N CYS A 106 19.29 8.44 -12.77
CA CYS A 106 19.71 7.38 -11.87
C CYS A 106 19.51 7.76 -10.40
N SER A 107 19.82 9.00 -10.03
CA SER A 107 19.49 9.53 -8.70
C SER A 107 17.98 9.53 -8.43
N ALA A 108 17.16 9.82 -9.44
CA ALA A 108 15.70 9.73 -9.33
C ALA A 108 15.23 8.28 -9.10
N MET A 109 15.80 7.29 -9.80
CA MET A 109 15.48 5.88 -9.58
C MET A 109 15.97 5.37 -8.23
N GLN A 110 17.10 5.86 -7.71
CA GLN A 110 17.56 5.57 -6.34
C GLN A 110 16.55 6.11 -5.31
N ALA A 111 16.14 7.37 -5.45
CA ALA A 111 15.12 7.96 -4.59
C ALA A 111 13.80 7.18 -4.68
N THR A 112 13.38 6.81 -5.89
CA THR A 112 12.19 5.98 -6.12
C THR A 112 12.26 4.66 -5.36
N THR A 113 13.42 3.99 -5.38
CA THR A 113 13.65 2.74 -4.64
C THR A 113 13.51 2.94 -3.13
N VAL A 114 14.09 4.01 -2.58
CA VAL A 114 14.03 4.33 -1.14
C VAL A 114 12.61 4.66 -0.71
N PHE A 115 11.92 5.55 -1.43
CA PHE A 115 10.53 5.90 -1.12
C PHE A 115 9.59 4.70 -1.30
N GLY A 116 9.83 3.84 -2.30
CA GLY A 116 9.08 2.59 -2.45
C GLY A 116 9.27 1.62 -1.29
N ALA A 117 10.48 1.54 -0.72
CA ALA A 117 10.75 0.74 0.47
C ALA A 117 10.04 1.31 1.72
N PHE A 118 10.03 2.64 1.90
CA PHE A 118 9.26 3.27 2.98
C PHE A 118 7.76 3.04 2.83
N GLU A 119 7.25 3.13 1.61
CA GLU A 119 5.85 2.88 1.30
C GLU A 119 5.46 1.42 1.61
N TRP A 120 6.32 0.47 1.25
CA TRP A 120 6.17 -0.92 1.65
C TRP A 120 6.07 -1.09 3.17
N VAL A 121 6.95 -0.43 3.96
CA VAL A 121 6.89 -0.51 5.42
C VAL A 121 5.57 0.04 5.94
N LEU A 122 5.11 1.19 5.43
CA LEU A 122 3.84 1.78 5.85
C LEU A 122 2.67 0.83 5.57
N PHE A 123 2.62 0.25 4.37
CA PHE A 123 1.60 -0.73 4.01
C PHE A 123 1.72 -2.04 4.81
N ALA A 124 2.93 -2.49 5.15
CA ALA A 124 3.13 -3.67 5.98
C ALA A 124 2.59 -3.45 7.40
N VAL A 125 2.87 -2.27 7.97
CA VAL A 125 2.35 -1.88 9.29
C VAL A 125 0.83 -1.77 9.26
N THR A 126 0.24 -1.07 8.29
CA THR A 126 -1.24 -0.94 8.21
C THR A 126 -1.92 -2.28 7.93
N THR A 127 -1.32 -3.12 7.09
CA THR A 127 -1.76 -4.50 6.84
C THR A 127 -1.80 -5.32 8.12
N TYR A 128 -0.72 -5.28 8.92
CA TYR A 128 -0.66 -6.00 10.20
C TYR A 128 -1.84 -5.62 11.11
N PHE A 129 -2.07 -4.32 11.31
CA PHE A 129 -3.18 -3.86 12.14
C PHE A 129 -4.55 -4.21 11.55
N ALA A 130 -4.72 -4.13 10.23
CA ALA A 130 -5.96 -4.51 9.55
C ALA A 130 -6.28 -6.00 9.71
N VAL A 131 -5.27 -6.87 9.62
CA VAL A 131 -5.43 -8.32 9.81
C VAL A 131 -5.74 -8.65 11.27
N VAL A 132 -5.04 -8.05 12.23
CA VAL A 132 -5.31 -8.25 13.66
C VAL A 132 -6.72 -7.80 14.03
N ASP A 133 -7.17 -6.66 13.51
CA ASP A 133 -8.52 -6.15 13.73
C ASP A 133 -9.58 -7.11 13.16
N LEU A 134 -9.38 -7.63 11.94
CA LEU A 134 -10.23 -8.64 11.34
C LEU A 134 -10.30 -9.93 12.19
N MET A 135 -9.16 -10.41 12.69
CA MET A 135 -9.11 -11.61 13.55
C MET A 135 -9.86 -11.40 14.86
N ASN A 136 -9.72 -10.23 15.48
CA ASN A 136 -10.42 -9.91 16.73
C ASN A 136 -11.94 -9.79 16.52
N HIS A 137 -12.38 -9.17 15.43
CA HIS A 137 -13.80 -9.09 15.07
C HIS A 137 -14.40 -10.47 14.85
N ARG A 138 -13.69 -11.37 14.15
CA ARG A 138 -14.13 -12.77 13.95
C ARG A 138 -14.30 -13.52 15.26
N ARG A 139 -13.33 -13.42 16.18
CA ARG A 139 -13.40 -14.06 17.51
C ARG A 139 -14.58 -13.56 18.35
N SER A 140 -14.86 -12.24 18.28
CA SER A 140 -15.99 -11.65 18.99
C SER A 140 -17.33 -12.14 18.42
N GLY A 141 -17.47 -12.21 17.09
CA GLY A 141 -18.66 -12.74 16.43
C GLY A 141 -18.93 -14.21 16.76
N GLU A 142 -17.89 -15.06 16.74
CA GLU A 142 -17.99 -16.47 17.13
C GLU A 142 -18.44 -16.63 18.60
N THR A 143 -17.95 -15.77 19.49
CA THR A 143 -18.32 -15.80 20.92
C THR A 143 -19.78 -15.40 21.10
N ALA A 144 -20.24 -14.31 20.45
CA ALA A 144 -21.62 -13.87 20.50
C ALA A 144 -22.60 -14.93 19.95
N GLN A 145 -22.23 -15.60 18.85
CA GLN A 145 -23.03 -16.69 18.28
C GLN A 145 -23.13 -17.89 19.23
N LYS A 146 -22.02 -18.28 19.89
CA LYS A 146 -22.04 -19.36 20.90
C LYS A 146 -22.93 -19.01 22.09
N THR A 147 -22.88 -17.78 22.59
CA THR A 147 -23.75 -17.32 23.69
C THR A 147 -25.23 -17.37 23.31
N GLN A 148 -25.59 -16.91 22.11
CA GLN A 148 -26.97 -16.95 21.62
C GLN A 148 -27.47 -18.40 21.42
N HIS A 149 -26.63 -19.28 20.89
CA HIS A 149 -26.97 -20.70 20.74
C HIS A 149 -27.21 -21.40 22.08
N ASN A 150 -26.37 -21.15 23.08
CA ASN A 150 -26.54 -21.70 24.43
C ASN A 150 -27.79 -21.18 25.13
N ALA A 151 -28.16 -19.91 24.90
CA ALA A 151 -29.40 -19.33 25.43
C ALA A 151 -30.66 -19.97 24.81
N HIS A 152 -30.62 -20.33 23.53
CA HIS A 152 -31.73 -21.00 22.84
C HIS A 152 -31.93 -22.47 23.27
N LEU A 153 -30.88 -23.13 23.77
CA LEU A 153 -30.96 -24.52 24.27
C LEU A 153 -31.33 -24.62 25.76
N GLY A 154 -31.40 -23.49 26.47
CA GLY A 154 -31.70 -23.41 27.90
C GLY A 154 -33.18 -23.24 28.27
N VAL A 155 -34.10 -23.64 27.38
CA VAL A 155 -35.55 -23.72 27.63
C VAL A 155 -35.96 -25.17 27.78
#